data_AF-A0A971VFG7-F1
#
_entry.id   AF-A0A971VFG7-F1
#
_cell.length_a   1.000
_cell.length_b   1.000
_cell.length_c   1.000
_cell.angle_alpha   90.00
_cell.angle_beta   90.00
_cell.angle_gamma   90.00
#
_symmetry.space_group_name_H-M   'P 1'
#
loop_
_entity.id
_entity.type
_entity.pdbx_description
1 polymer ?
#
loop_
_entity_poly.entity_id
_entity_poly.type
_entity_poly.pdbx_seq_one_letter_code
_entity_poly.pdbx_strand_id
1 'polypeptide(L)'
;MNNKKTSSAQIRNFALAWLAALALFVISFLTKAPVHPAIQIALGLLILLIAITFATGGFHYLEIEPKDDLINIKYFNLFPIGREFKSLQIPYKRFSHIKTKNTFGGLFRYFYLYEQTSRGLARYPKIGLTSLSKTERNEIIAFFKKLEIK
;
A
#
# COMPACT_ATOMS: atom_id res chain seq x y z
N MET A 1 1.86 -4.92 15.86
CA MET A 1 1.68 -3.56 15.28
C MET A 1 0.87 -3.70 14.00
N ASN A 2 -0.23 -2.99 13.82
CA ASN A 2 -1.01 -3.05 12.58
C ASN A 2 -1.61 -1.71 12.20
N ASN A 3 -2.02 -1.59 10.93
CA ASN A 3 -2.61 -0.37 10.38
C ASN A 3 -4.10 -0.57 10.03
N LYS A 4 -4.85 -1.33 10.84
CA LYS A 4 -6.25 -1.70 10.53
C LYS A 4 -7.15 -0.48 10.37
N LYS A 5 -7.08 0.47 11.32
CA LYS A 5 -7.92 1.68 11.32
C LYS A 5 -7.62 2.58 10.12
N THR A 6 -6.34 2.81 9.83
CA THR A 6 -5.89 3.63 8.70
C THR A 6 -6.20 2.97 7.37
N SER A 7 -6.00 1.65 7.24
CA SER A 7 -6.37 0.88 6.05
C SER A 7 -7.87 0.98 5.73
N SER A 8 -8.74 0.83 6.73
CA SER A 8 -10.19 0.98 6.53
C SER A 8 -10.56 2.39 6.07
N ALA A 9 -9.91 3.42 6.62
CA ALA A 9 -10.11 4.79 6.17
C ALA A 9 -9.67 4.99 4.71
N GLN A 10 -8.53 4.42 4.30
CA GLN A 10 -8.05 4.50 2.92
C GLN A 10 -8.98 3.79 1.93
N ILE A 11 -9.47 2.59 2.27
CA ILE A 11 -10.46 1.88 1.45
C ILE A 11 -11.72 2.72 1.29
N ARG A 12 -12.23 3.32 2.37
CA ARG A 12 -13.41 4.19 2.32
C ARG A 12 -13.17 5.41 1.44
N ASN A 13 -12.02 6.09 1.59
CA ASN A 13 -11.68 7.26 0.79
C ASN A 13 -11.59 6.91 -0.70
N PHE A 14 -10.95 5.79 -1.03
CA PHE A 14 -10.91 5.25 -2.40
C PHE A 14 -12.33 5.00 -2.93
N ALA A 15 -13.16 4.27 -2.17
CA ALA A 15 -14.52 3.95 -2.59
C ALA A 15 -15.36 5.22 -2.84
N LEU A 16 -15.30 6.20 -1.94
CA LEU A 16 -16.01 7.47 -2.10
C LEU A 16 -15.52 8.24 -3.34
N ALA A 17 -14.21 8.38 -3.52
CA ALA A 17 -13.66 9.09 -4.67
C ALA A 17 -14.01 8.39 -5.99
N TRP A 18 -13.93 7.06 -6.03
CA TRP A 18 -14.20 6.28 -7.22
C TRP A 18 -15.69 6.28 -7.57
N LEU A 19 -16.57 6.13 -6.58
CA LEU A 19 -18.02 6.23 -6.77
C LEU A 19 -18.46 7.64 -7.18
N ALA A 20 -17.88 8.68 -6.59
CA ALA A 20 -18.17 10.05 -7.00
C ALA A 20 -17.76 10.31 -8.45
N ALA A 21 -16.58 9.84 -8.88
CA ALA A 21 -16.14 9.96 -10.27
C ALA A 21 -17.06 9.19 -11.23
N LEU A 22 -17.47 7.96 -10.87
CA LEU A 22 -18.43 7.17 -11.64
C LEU A 22 -19.80 7.86 -11.73
N ALA A 23 -20.30 8.40 -10.62
CA ALA A 23 -21.57 9.11 -10.60
C ALA A 23 -21.53 10.35 -11.50
N LEU A 24 -20.47 11.17 -11.43
CA LEU A 24 -20.29 12.32 -12.31
C LEU A 24 -20.20 11.91 -13.78
N PHE A 25 -19.48 10.83 -14.08
CA PHE A 25 -19.40 10.28 -15.43
C PHE A 25 -20.78 9.87 -15.95
N VAL A 26 -21.57 9.12 -15.18
CA VAL A 26 -22.93 8.73 -15.57
C VAL A 26 -23.83 9.96 -15.73
N ILE A 27 -23.82 10.87 -14.76
CA ILE A 27 -24.60 12.11 -14.81
C ILE A 27 -24.30 12.87 -16.10
N SER A 28 -23.04 12.96 -16.51
CA SER A 28 -22.63 13.68 -17.73
C SER A 28 -23.29 13.19 -19.04
N PHE A 29 -23.85 11.97 -19.07
CA PHE A 29 -24.65 11.44 -20.19
C PHE A 29 -26.16 11.62 -20.01
N LEU A 30 -26.63 11.74 -18.77
CA LEU A 30 -28.06 11.81 -18.44
C LEU A 30 -28.57 13.25 -18.36
N THR A 31 -27.70 14.24 -18.21
CA THR A 31 -28.13 15.64 -18.17
C THR A 31 -28.66 16.09 -19.53
N LYS A 32 -29.71 16.93 -19.52
CA LYS A 32 -30.19 17.63 -20.72
C LYS A 32 -29.29 18.79 -21.15
N ALA A 33 -28.38 19.24 -20.29
CA ALA A 33 -27.42 20.28 -20.62
C ALA A 33 -26.33 19.71 -21.55
N PRO A 34 -25.85 20.49 -22.53
CA PRO A 34 -24.79 20.06 -23.41
C PRO A 34 -23.48 19.93 -22.61
N VAL A 35 -23.00 18.69 -22.44
CA VAL A 35 -21.68 18.42 -21.86
C VAL A 35 -20.70 18.17 -23.00
N HIS A 36 -19.59 18.91 -23.00
CA HIS A 36 -18.56 18.75 -24.02
C HIS A 36 -17.91 17.35 -23.94
N PRO A 37 -17.73 16.62 -25.06
CA PRO A 37 -17.18 15.25 -25.05
C PRO A 37 -15.83 15.11 -24.35
N ALA A 38 -14.99 16.16 -24.40
CA ALA A 38 -13.71 16.18 -23.69
C ALA A 38 -13.86 15.98 -22.17
N ILE A 39 -14.95 16.46 -21.55
CA ILE A 39 -15.22 16.27 -20.12
C ILE A 39 -15.53 14.79 -19.83
N GLN A 40 -16.30 14.14 -20.70
CA GLN A 40 -16.63 12.72 -20.56
C GLN A 40 -15.36 11.86 -20.67
N ILE A 41 -14.50 12.15 -21.64
CA ILE A 41 -13.20 11.49 -21.79
C ILE A 41 -12.34 11.71 -20.54
N ALA A 42 -12.26 12.95 -20.05
CA ALA A 42 -11.49 13.27 -18.85
C ALA A 42 -11.99 12.53 -17.61
N LEU A 43 -13.31 12.43 -17.43
CA LEU A 43 -13.92 11.65 -16.33
C LEU A 43 -13.62 10.15 -16.46
N GLY A 44 -13.70 9.59 -17.67
CA GLY A 44 -13.32 8.21 -17.94
C GLY A 44 -11.85 7.93 -17.58
N LEU A 45 -10.94 8.82 -18.01
CA LEU A 45 -9.52 8.74 -17.66
C LEU A 45 -9.27 8.89 -16.16
N LEU A 46 -10.02 9.78 -15.48
CA LEU A 46 -9.92 9.97 -14.03
C LEU A 46 -10.30 8.70 -13.27
N ILE A 47 -11.38 8.02 -13.67
CA ILE A 47 -11.82 6.75 -13.08
C ILE A 47 -10.71 5.70 -13.17
N LEU A 48 -10.11 5.55 -14.36
CA LEU A 48 -9.00 4.61 -14.59
C LEU A 48 -7.77 5.01 -13.77
N LEU A 49 -7.44 6.29 -13.74
CA LEU A 49 -6.30 6.82 -13.01
C LEU A 49 -6.44 6.53 -11.50
N ILE A 50 -7.61 6.77 -10.91
CA ILE A 50 -7.89 6.47 -9.49
C ILE A 50 -7.70 4.97 -9.22
N ALA A 51 -8.26 4.11 -10.07
CA ALA A 51 -8.16 2.66 -9.92
C ALA A 51 -6.70 2.16 -10.01
N ILE A 52 -5.97 2.56 -11.04
CA ILE A 52 -4.56 2.17 -11.26
C ILE A 52 -3.66 2.70 -10.14
N THR A 53 -3.87 3.95 -9.73
CA THR A 53 -3.14 4.60 -8.62
C THR A 53 -3.33 3.80 -7.34
N PHE A 54 -4.56 3.42 -6.99
CA PHE A 54 -4.81 2.67 -5.76
C PHE A 54 -4.29 1.23 -5.84
N ALA A 55 -4.45 0.57 -6.99
CA ALA A 55 -3.98 -0.80 -7.20
C ALA A 55 -2.45 -0.93 -7.14
N THR A 56 -1.72 0.03 -7.71
CA THR A 56 -0.25 -0.04 -7.82
C THR A 56 0.50 0.82 -6.81
N GLY A 57 -0.17 1.77 -6.15
CA GLY A 57 0.43 2.81 -5.31
C GLY A 57 0.92 2.35 -3.94
N GLY A 58 1.00 1.05 -3.69
CA GLY A 58 1.53 0.51 -2.44
C GLY A 58 0.61 0.70 -1.24
N PHE A 59 -0.71 0.80 -1.47
CA PHE A 59 -1.72 0.81 -0.41
C PHE A 59 -1.89 -0.62 0.14
N HIS A 60 -1.18 -0.95 1.22
CA HIS A 60 -1.26 -2.27 1.84
C HIS A 60 -1.83 -2.19 3.26
N TYR A 61 -2.57 -3.22 3.64
CA TYR A 61 -2.70 -3.56 5.04
C TYR A 61 -1.41 -4.26 5.49
N LEU A 62 -0.99 -4.00 6.72
CA LEU A 62 0.21 -4.56 7.32
C LEU A 62 -0.04 -4.88 8.79
N GLU A 63 0.32 -6.10 9.17
CA GLU A 63 0.31 -6.58 10.55
C GLU A 63 1.63 -7.29 10.84
N ILE A 64 2.33 -6.80 11.85
CA ILE A 64 3.63 -7.31 12.30
C ILE A 64 3.47 -7.83 13.72
N GLU A 65 3.76 -9.11 13.89
CA GLU A 65 3.65 -9.86 15.14
C GLU A 65 5.00 -10.52 15.45
N PRO A 66 5.69 -10.09 16.52
CA PRO A 66 6.77 -10.86 17.14
C PRO A 66 6.21 -12.18 17.67
N LYS A 67 6.77 -13.33 17.28
CA LYS A 67 6.40 -14.64 17.85
C LYS A 67 7.59 -15.58 17.86
N ASP A 68 7.94 -16.14 19.02
CA ASP A 68 8.87 -17.28 19.17
C ASP A 68 10.18 -17.15 18.34
N ASP A 69 10.92 -16.04 18.49
CA ASP A 69 12.16 -15.75 17.74
C ASP A 69 11.97 -15.58 16.20
N LEU A 70 10.73 -15.34 15.76
CA LEU A 70 10.35 -15.00 14.40
C LEU A 70 9.61 -13.65 14.34
N ILE A 71 9.79 -12.93 13.24
CA ILE A 71 9.02 -11.76 12.86
C ILE A 71 8.00 -12.22 11.83
N ASN A 72 6.72 -12.33 12.23
CA ASN A 72 5.64 -12.63 11.31
C ASN A 72 5.06 -11.33 10.74
N ILE A 73 4.99 -11.24 9.42
CA ILE A 73 4.43 -10.08 8.73
C ILE A 73 3.34 -10.57 7.79
N LYS A 74 2.10 -10.14 8.07
CA LYS A 74 0.94 -10.37 7.21
C LYS A 74 0.63 -9.07 6.48
N TYR A 75 0.41 -9.14 5.18
CA TYR A 75 0.07 -7.98 4.38
C TYR A 75 -0.77 -8.34 3.17
N PHE A 76 -1.59 -7.40 2.72
CA PHE A 76 -2.41 -7.55 1.51
C PHE A 76 -2.68 -6.19 0.88
N ASN A 77 -2.90 -6.16 -0.43
CA ASN A 77 -3.25 -4.93 -1.14
C ASN A 77 -4.69 -4.50 -0.77
N LEU A 78 -4.88 -3.21 -0.47
CA LEU A 78 -6.18 -2.67 -0.08
C LEU A 78 -7.17 -2.61 -1.25
N PHE A 79 -6.69 -2.66 -2.50
CA PHE A 79 -7.56 -2.70 -3.68
C PHE A 79 -8.60 -3.83 -3.55
N PRO A 80 -9.89 -3.56 -3.84
CA PRO A 80 -10.97 -4.51 -3.54
C PRO A 80 -10.97 -5.75 -4.44
N ILE A 81 -10.36 -5.69 -5.63
CA ILE A 81 -10.38 -6.78 -6.61
C ILE A 81 -9.01 -7.49 -6.60
N GLY A 82 -9.02 -8.83 -6.65
CA GLY A 82 -7.78 -9.62 -6.79
C GLY A 82 -6.84 -9.54 -5.58
N ARG A 83 -7.40 -9.40 -4.38
CA ARG A 83 -6.61 -9.28 -3.14
C ARG A 83 -5.89 -10.59 -2.83
N GLU A 84 -4.57 -10.53 -2.81
CA GLU A 84 -3.71 -11.62 -2.34
C GLU A 84 -3.30 -11.39 -0.88
N PHE A 85 -3.61 -12.35 -0.01
CA PHE A 85 -3.15 -12.37 1.37
C PHE A 85 -1.77 -13.00 1.43
N LYS A 86 -0.76 -12.22 1.81
CA LYS A 86 0.63 -12.66 1.92
C LYS A 86 1.05 -12.68 3.38
N SER A 87 1.82 -13.68 3.73
CA SER A 87 2.46 -13.79 5.04
C SER A 87 3.92 -14.19 4.81
N LEU A 88 4.82 -13.54 5.53
CA LEU A 88 6.23 -13.89 5.55
C LEU A 88 6.69 -13.99 7.00
N GLN A 89 7.66 -14.85 7.24
CA GLN A 89 8.23 -15.09 8.55
C GLN A 89 9.74 -14.98 8.44
N ILE A 90 10.35 -14.11 9.24
CA ILE A 90 11.79 -13.87 9.23
C ILE A 90 12.34 -14.18 10.61
N PRO A 91 13.26 -15.14 10.76
CA PRO A 91 13.96 -15.34 12.04
C PRO A 91 14.76 -14.10 12.42
N TYR A 92 14.70 -13.64 13.68
CA TYR A 92 15.42 -12.44 14.13
C TYR A 92 16.92 -12.52 13.80
N LYS A 93 17.52 -13.68 14.03
CA LYS A 93 18.94 -13.94 13.77
C LYS A 93 19.34 -13.83 12.30
N ARG A 94 18.39 -13.90 11.37
CA ARG A 94 18.64 -13.78 9.93
C ARG A 94 18.26 -12.41 9.39
N PHE A 95 17.49 -11.61 10.11
CA PHE A 95 17.14 -10.28 9.66
C PHE A 95 18.40 -9.40 9.58
N SER A 96 18.68 -8.83 8.41
CA SER A 96 19.86 -8.00 8.20
C SER A 96 19.54 -6.53 8.36
N HIS A 97 18.71 -5.97 7.47
CA HIS A 97 18.38 -4.55 7.47
C HIS A 97 17.09 -4.22 6.72
N ILE A 98 16.58 -3.00 6.93
CA ILE A 98 15.44 -2.43 6.21
C ILE A 98 15.88 -1.29 5.29
N LYS A 99 15.38 -1.27 4.05
CA LYS A 99 15.52 -0.11 3.15
C LYS A 99 14.15 0.46 2.80
N THR A 100 14.01 1.77 2.90
CA THR A 100 12.82 2.50 2.45
C THR A 100 13.09 3.15 1.09
N LYS A 101 12.09 3.14 0.21
CA LYS A 101 12.13 3.87 -1.06
C LYS A 101 10.85 4.66 -1.24
N ASN A 102 11.02 5.87 -1.76
CA ASN A 102 9.94 6.74 -2.19
C ASN A 102 9.85 6.68 -3.72
N THR A 103 8.63 6.77 -4.25
CA THR A 103 8.36 6.85 -5.69
C THR A 103 7.38 7.99 -5.95
N PHE A 104 7.39 8.57 -7.15
CA PHE A 104 6.56 9.73 -7.52
C PHE A 104 6.70 10.88 -6.51
N GLY A 105 7.94 11.32 -6.24
CA GLY A 105 8.20 12.45 -5.35
C GLY A 105 7.83 12.22 -3.87
N GLY A 106 7.57 10.98 -3.46
CA GLY A 106 7.18 10.64 -2.07
C GLY A 106 5.70 10.36 -1.87
N LEU A 107 4.91 10.39 -2.96
CA LEU A 107 3.50 10.00 -2.97
C LEU A 107 3.35 8.53 -2.56
N PHE A 108 4.16 7.65 -3.15
CA PHE A 108 4.17 6.23 -2.80
C PHE A 108 5.43 5.89 -2.02
N ARG A 109 5.26 5.04 -1.01
CA ARG A 109 6.34 4.64 -0.13
C ARG A 109 6.36 3.14 -0.01
N TYR A 110 7.55 2.57 -0.03
CA TYR A 110 7.76 1.14 0.07
C TYR A 110 8.92 0.86 1.01
N PHE A 111 8.93 -0.32 1.60
CA PHE A 111 10.11 -0.87 2.24
C PHE A 111 10.45 -2.24 1.69
N TYR A 112 11.73 -2.58 1.87
CA TYR A 112 12.34 -3.83 1.49
C TYR A 112 13.03 -4.38 2.73
N LEU A 113 12.73 -5.63 3.06
CA LEU A 113 13.40 -6.37 4.12
C LEU A 113 14.49 -7.24 3.49
N TYR A 114 15.62 -7.33 4.16
CA TYR A 114 16.74 -8.16 3.75
C TYR A 114 17.06 -9.16 4.84
N GLU A 115 17.39 -10.37 4.42
CA GLU A 115 17.86 -11.43 5.30
C GLU A 115 19.23 -11.94 4.87
N GLN A 116 20.03 -12.35 5.86
CA GLN A 116 21.28 -13.05 5.65
C GLN A 116 21.00 -14.55 5.49
N THR A 117 21.28 -15.08 4.32
CA THR A 117 21.19 -16.52 4.02
C THR A 117 22.60 -17.10 3.88
N SER A 118 22.71 -18.44 3.85
CA SER A 118 23.98 -19.13 3.58
C SER A 118 24.58 -18.79 2.21
N ARG A 119 23.76 -18.31 1.26
CA ARG A 119 24.18 -17.90 -0.10
C ARG A 119 24.39 -16.39 -0.24
N GLY A 120 24.31 -15.64 0.87
CA GLY A 120 24.43 -14.18 0.89
C GLY A 120 23.11 -13.47 1.20
N LEU A 121 23.04 -12.19 0.85
CA LEU A 121 21.94 -11.30 1.23
C LEU A 121 20.72 -11.52 0.30
N ALA A 122 19.63 -12.03 0.85
CA ALA A 122 18.36 -12.18 0.13
C ALA A 122 17.42 -11.00 0.42
N ARG A 123 16.59 -10.64 -0.58
CA ARG A 123 15.65 -9.52 -0.50
C ARG A 123 14.22 -10.03 -0.62
N TYR A 124 13.37 -9.67 0.33
CA TYR A 124 11.94 -9.94 0.28
C TYR A 124 11.21 -9.05 -0.74
N PRO A 125 10.00 -9.45 -1.19
CA PRO A 125 9.14 -8.60 -2.01
C PRO A 125 8.93 -7.23 -1.36
N LYS A 126 8.76 -6.19 -2.19
CA LYS A 126 8.46 -4.84 -1.71
C LYS A 126 7.11 -4.83 -1.00
N ILE A 127 7.03 -4.15 0.14
CA ILE A 127 5.78 -3.95 0.88
C ILE A 127 5.50 -2.45 0.91
N GLY A 128 4.27 -2.07 0.56
CA GLY A 128 3.87 -0.67 0.50
C GLY A 128 3.52 -0.10 1.87
N LEU A 129 3.90 1.16 2.08
CA LEU A 129 3.66 1.94 3.29
C LEU A 129 2.72 3.14 3.07
N THR A 130 2.16 3.26 1.86
CA THR A 130 1.43 4.46 1.44
C THR A 130 0.18 4.70 2.29
N SER A 131 -0.52 3.62 2.67
CA SER A 131 -1.73 3.64 3.50
C SER A 131 -1.48 3.98 4.97
N LEU A 132 -0.24 3.85 5.45
CA LEU A 132 0.10 4.07 6.85
C LEU A 132 0.25 5.56 7.18
N SER A 133 -0.17 5.93 8.38
CA SER A 133 0.09 7.23 8.97
C SER A 133 1.59 7.46 9.19
N LYS A 134 2.00 8.72 9.38
CA LYS A 134 3.40 9.06 9.69
C LYS A 134 3.88 8.33 10.95
N THR A 135 3.04 8.24 11.98
CA THR A 135 3.35 7.58 13.26
C THR A 135 3.55 6.08 13.07
N GLU A 136 2.57 5.38 12.48
CA GLU A 136 2.67 3.91 12.24
C GLU A 136 3.91 3.57 11.39
N ARG A 137 4.22 4.38 10.35
CA ARG A 137 5.42 4.19 9.54
C ARG A 137 6.70 4.32 10.37
N ASN A 138 6.79 5.37 11.19
CA ASN A 138 7.96 5.62 12.00
C ASN A 138 8.15 4.51 13.04
N GLU A 139 7.07 4.04 13.66
CA GLU A 139 7.09 2.93 14.60
C GLU A 139 7.61 1.65 13.93
N ILE A 140 7.10 1.30 12.76
CA ILE A 140 7.53 0.09 12.02
C ILE A 140 8.99 0.19 11.61
N ILE A 141 9.41 1.33 11.06
CA ILE A 141 10.80 1.54 10.66
C ILE A 141 11.70 1.49 11.90
N ALA A 142 11.30 2.09 13.02
CA ALA A 142 12.06 2.06 14.26
C ALA A 142 12.16 0.63 14.84
N PHE A 143 11.07 -0.15 14.75
CA PHE A 143 11.07 -1.56 15.15
C PHE A 143 12.11 -2.34 14.35
N PHE A 144 12.09 -2.28 13.01
CA PHE A 144 13.08 -2.99 12.20
C PHE A 144 14.50 -2.47 12.41
N LYS A 145 14.70 -1.15 12.53
CA LYS A 145 16.02 -0.57 12.80
C LYS A 145 16.66 -1.07 14.11
N LYS A 146 15.85 -1.35 15.14
CA LYS A 146 16.35 -1.93 16.40
C LYS A 146 16.84 -3.36 16.26
N LEU A 147 16.38 -4.07 15.22
CA LEU A 147 16.68 -5.47 14.98
C LEU A 147 17.83 -5.67 14.00
N GLU A 148 18.31 -4.60 13.36
CA GLU A 148 19.40 -4.69 12.38
C GLU A 148 20.64 -5.25 13.07
N ILE A 149 21.17 -6.33 12.50
CA ILE A 149 22.44 -6.90 12.95
C ILE A 149 23.51 -5.89 12.58
N LYS A 150 24.22 -5.39 13.59
CA LYS A 150 25.37 -4.50 13.41
C LYS A 150 26.57 -5.25 12.85
#